data_AF-A0A093YE96-F1
#
_entry.id   AF-A0A093YE96-F1
#
_cell.length_a   1.000
_cell.length_b   1.000
_cell.length_c   1.000
_cell.angle_alpha   90.00
_cell.angle_beta   90.00
_cell.angle_gamma   90.00
#
_symmetry.space_group_name_H-M   'P 1'
#
loop_
_entity.id
_entity.type
_entity.pdbx_description
1 polymer ?
#
loop_
_entity_poly.entity_id
_entity_poly.type
_entity_poly.pdbx_seq_one_letter_code
_entity_poly.pdbx_strand_id
1 'polypeptide(L)'
;MSLTTIPIDHLPPGHAVHIALFHSVANAAFLHEQLLAGNTDFEYALIDASVIVSKVQILAAAFRAINDNLEGRLRTRNVHSEIVFCLSPNNNIAESFRRFGVSPTTTSLIAIKTTSPSSPPSLTPATIQEHLASAVEGKQVPFSDEELGTVTDWARVRKVYKLPLVGQQGKKRGLSGEEKKEEEEKERREGVNGSHNIYKLCDWPLNQYQNQRHHTRSKKDNEENEVLWKFISVQYKKTGFRHAQSHPLLLQTKPV
;
A
#
# COMPACT_ATOMS: atom_id res chain seq x y z
N MET A 1 12.15 21.72 -3.08
CA MET A 1 11.67 20.42 -2.58
C MET A 1 11.08 19.69 -3.75
N SER A 2 11.48 18.44 -3.99
CA SER A 2 11.38 17.79 -5.30
C SER A 2 10.63 16.47 -5.24
N LEU A 3 9.99 16.13 -6.35
CA LEU A 3 9.50 14.80 -6.69
C LEU A 3 10.57 13.74 -6.38
N THR A 4 10.20 12.73 -5.60
CA THR A 4 11.07 11.61 -5.28
C THR A 4 10.85 10.51 -6.32
N THR A 5 11.88 10.16 -7.07
CA THR A 5 11.83 9.06 -8.05
C THR A 5 12.52 7.85 -7.47
N ILE A 6 11.80 6.73 -7.38
CA ILE A 6 12.31 5.48 -6.84
C ILE A 6 12.22 4.42 -7.93
N PRO A 7 13.36 3.89 -8.43
CA PRO A 7 13.34 2.67 -9.21
C PRO A 7 12.89 1.54 -8.29
N ILE A 8 12.01 0.66 -8.78
CA ILE A 8 11.56 -0.47 -7.99
C ILE A 8 12.40 -1.69 -8.39
N ASP A 9 13.29 -2.08 -7.49
CA ASP A 9 14.08 -3.28 -7.64
C ASP A 9 13.15 -4.49 -7.88
N HIS A 10 13.59 -5.40 -8.75
CA HIS A 10 12.84 -6.61 -9.16
C HIS A 10 11.66 -6.41 -10.12
N LEU A 11 11.36 -5.19 -10.55
CA LEU A 11 10.52 -4.98 -11.75
C LEU A 11 11.38 -5.05 -13.03
N PRO A 12 10.77 -5.36 -14.19
CA PRO A 12 11.46 -5.21 -15.47
C PRO A 12 12.09 -3.81 -15.59
N PRO A 13 13.31 -3.68 -16.14
CA PRO A 13 13.99 -2.39 -16.25
C PRO A 13 13.13 -1.32 -16.91
N GLY A 14 13.24 -0.08 -16.44
CA GLY A 14 12.50 1.07 -16.96
C GLY A 14 11.15 1.34 -16.26
N HIS A 15 10.81 0.60 -15.21
CA HIS A 15 9.72 0.96 -14.30
C HIS A 15 10.23 1.85 -13.16
N ALA A 16 9.56 2.98 -12.92
CA ALA A 16 9.85 3.84 -11.79
C ALA A 16 8.58 4.39 -11.15
N VAL A 17 8.66 4.71 -9.87
CA VAL A 17 7.59 5.32 -9.09
C VAL A 17 8.03 6.73 -8.70
N HIS A 18 7.22 7.71 -9.07
CA HIS A 18 7.42 9.12 -8.76
C HIS A 18 6.42 9.55 -7.70
N ILE A 19 6.91 10.08 -6.58
CA ILE A 19 6.12 10.36 -5.39
C ILE A 19 6.35 11.82 -4.96
N ALA A 20 5.26 12.55 -4.72
CA ALA A 20 5.28 13.86 -4.10
C ALA A 20 4.34 13.87 -2.89
N LEU A 21 4.79 14.49 -1.80
CA LEU A 21 4.01 14.72 -0.58
C LEU A 21 3.71 16.21 -0.45
N PHE A 22 2.44 16.53 -0.20
CA PHE A 22 1.96 17.88 -0.01
C PHE A 22 1.24 18.00 1.33
N HIS A 23 1.56 19.07 2.07
CA HIS A 23 0.84 19.46 3.28
C HIS A 23 0.04 20.74 3.02
N SER A 24 -0.99 20.99 3.84
CA SER A 24 -1.84 22.18 3.73
C SER A 24 -2.45 22.35 2.34
N VAL A 25 -2.95 21.25 1.75
CA VAL A 25 -3.63 21.27 0.46
C VAL A 25 -4.96 21.99 0.59
N ALA A 26 -5.20 23.00 -0.25
CA ALA A 26 -6.38 23.85 -0.24
C ALA A 26 -7.42 23.49 -1.31
N ASN A 27 -6.99 22.84 -2.40
CA ASN A 27 -7.83 22.54 -3.57
C ASN A 27 -8.15 21.04 -3.73
N ALA A 28 -8.22 20.27 -2.64
CA ALA A 28 -8.48 18.83 -2.71
C ALA A 28 -9.84 18.46 -3.33
N ALA A 29 -10.86 19.31 -3.18
CA ALA A 29 -12.15 19.15 -3.85
C ALA A 29 -12.02 19.15 -5.37
N PHE A 30 -11.26 20.11 -5.91
CA PHE A 30 -10.94 20.18 -7.34
C PHE A 30 -10.22 18.91 -7.81
N LEU A 31 -9.18 18.48 -7.09
CA LEU A 31 -8.42 17.27 -7.44
C LEU A 31 -9.31 16.01 -7.43
N HIS A 32 -10.20 15.90 -6.45
CA HIS A 32 -11.15 14.80 -6.36
C HIS A 32 -12.14 14.81 -7.54
N GLU A 33 -12.65 15.98 -7.94
CA GLU A 33 -13.51 16.13 -9.12
C GLU A 33 -12.80 15.71 -10.42
N GLN A 34 -11.51 16.03 -10.59
CA GLN A 34 -10.74 15.59 -11.76
C GLN A 34 -10.69 14.07 -11.89
N LEU A 35 -10.55 13.36 -10.76
CA LEU A 35 -10.57 11.89 -10.73
C LEU A 35 -11.96 11.33 -11.06
N LEU A 36 -13.02 11.94 -10.54
CA LEU A 36 -14.41 11.53 -10.84
C LEU A 36 -14.78 11.76 -12.31
N ALA A 37 -14.29 12.85 -12.89
CA ALA A 37 -14.45 13.16 -14.31
C ALA A 37 -13.62 12.21 -15.21
N GLY A 38 -12.70 11.43 -14.64
CA GLY A 38 -11.81 10.55 -15.40
C GLY A 38 -10.82 11.31 -16.27
N ASN A 39 -10.41 12.51 -15.83
CA ASN A 39 -9.44 13.33 -16.57
C ASN A 39 -8.07 12.62 -16.61
N THR A 40 -7.61 12.30 -17.81
CA THR A 40 -6.33 11.60 -18.03
C THR A 40 -5.11 12.42 -17.62
N ASP A 41 -5.22 13.75 -17.63
CA ASP A 41 -4.15 14.64 -17.17
C ASP A 41 -3.90 14.46 -15.66
N PHE A 42 -4.95 14.06 -14.93
CA PHE A 42 -4.92 13.79 -13.50
C PHE A 42 -4.86 12.28 -13.18
N GLU A 43 -4.38 11.45 -14.11
CA GLU A 43 -4.17 10.04 -13.84
C GLU A 43 -3.00 9.82 -12.85
N TYR A 44 -3.28 10.00 -11.56
CA TYR A 44 -2.36 9.81 -10.44
C TYR A 44 -3.04 8.98 -9.36
N ALA A 45 -2.25 8.31 -8.52
CA ALA A 45 -2.78 7.81 -7.26
C ALA A 45 -2.73 8.98 -6.25
N LEU A 46 -3.86 9.66 -6.08
CA LEU A 46 -4.04 10.72 -5.09
C LEU A 46 -4.55 10.11 -3.79
N ILE A 47 -3.67 10.07 -2.79
CA ILE A 47 -3.86 9.33 -1.54
C ILE A 47 -3.91 10.33 -0.37
N ASP A 48 -4.86 10.15 0.55
CA ASP A 48 -4.89 10.89 1.82
C ASP A 48 -3.72 10.43 2.70
N ALA A 49 -2.76 11.34 2.92
CA ALA A 49 -1.55 11.04 3.68
C ALA A 49 -1.86 10.74 5.16
N SER A 50 -3.01 11.17 5.68
CA SER A 50 -3.35 11.01 7.09
C SER A 50 -3.58 9.55 7.50
N VAL A 51 -3.73 8.62 6.55
CA VAL A 51 -3.93 7.18 6.82
C VAL A 51 -2.70 6.34 6.46
N ILE A 52 -1.58 6.99 6.17
CA ILE A 52 -0.30 6.36 5.81
C ILE A 52 0.66 6.51 6.98
N VAL A 53 1.34 5.42 7.34
CA VAL A 53 2.24 5.36 8.50
C VAL A 53 3.71 5.33 8.10
N SER A 54 4.04 4.89 6.88
CA SER A 54 5.43 4.78 6.42
C SER A 54 5.51 4.75 4.90
N LYS A 55 6.65 5.19 4.36
CA LYS A 55 7.04 5.02 2.95
C LYS A 55 6.96 3.58 2.48
N VAL A 56 7.32 2.61 3.33
CA VAL A 56 7.32 1.18 2.97
C VAL A 56 5.90 0.72 2.59
N GLN A 57 4.88 1.23 3.27
CA GLN A 57 3.48 0.94 2.97
C GLN A 57 3.10 1.38 1.54
N ILE A 58 3.52 2.60 1.15
CA ILE A 58 3.30 3.15 -0.18
C ILE A 58 4.06 2.35 -1.24
N LEU A 59 5.34 2.08 -1.01
CA LEU A 59 6.17 1.36 -1.98
C LEU A 59 5.71 -0.08 -2.19
N ALA A 60 5.28 -0.76 -1.13
CA ALA A 60 4.72 -2.10 -1.22
C ALA A 60 3.38 -2.12 -1.97
N ALA A 61 2.51 -1.13 -1.76
CA ALA A 61 1.27 -0.99 -2.54
C ALA A 61 1.57 -0.69 -4.02
N ALA A 62 2.53 0.18 -4.31
CA ALA A 62 2.96 0.51 -5.67
C ALA A 62 3.56 -0.71 -6.39
N PHE A 63 4.48 -1.43 -5.74
CA PHE A 63 5.07 -2.64 -6.28
C PHE A 63 4.01 -3.68 -6.63
N ARG A 64 3.07 -3.94 -5.70
CA ARG A 64 1.99 -4.89 -5.95
C ARG A 64 1.12 -4.46 -7.14
N ALA A 65 0.68 -3.21 -7.16
CA ALA A 65 -0.15 -2.68 -8.24
C ALA A 65 0.54 -2.78 -9.61
N ILE A 66 1.84 -2.49 -9.68
CA ILE A 66 2.60 -2.60 -10.92
C ILE A 66 2.74 -4.06 -11.35
N ASN A 67 3.00 -4.99 -10.43
CA ASN A 67 3.02 -6.41 -10.77
C ASN A 67 1.67 -6.92 -11.26
N ASP A 68 0.58 -6.54 -10.59
CA ASP A 68 -0.77 -6.90 -11.01
C ASP A 68 -1.09 -6.30 -12.40
N ASN A 69 -0.55 -5.12 -12.74
CA ASN A 69 -0.62 -4.57 -14.09
C ASN A 69 0.18 -5.38 -15.12
N LEU A 70 1.42 -5.73 -14.80
CA LEU A 70 2.30 -6.50 -15.70
C LEU A 70 1.74 -7.90 -16.00
N GLU A 71 1.07 -8.50 -15.02
CA GLU A 71 0.49 -9.83 -15.15
C GLU A 71 -0.98 -9.81 -15.60
N GLY A 72 -1.53 -8.64 -15.95
CA GLY A 72 -2.89 -8.51 -16.47
C GLY A 72 -4.00 -8.82 -15.45
N ARG A 73 -3.71 -8.66 -14.16
CA ARG A 73 -4.61 -8.95 -13.03
C ARG A 73 -5.15 -7.71 -12.33
N LEU A 74 -5.12 -6.55 -12.98
CA LEU A 74 -5.73 -5.35 -12.42
C LEU A 74 -7.20 -5.60 -12.09
N ARG A 75 -7.59 -5.17 -10.88
CA ARG A 75 -8.98 -5.21 -10.44
C ARG A 75 -9.67 -3.88 -10.66
N THR A 76 -8.88 -2.82 -10.68
CA THR A 76 -9.28 -1.45 -10.96
C THR A 76 -8.93 -1.07 -12.40
N ARG A 77 -9.27 0.16 -12.81
CA ARG A 77 -9.18 0.61 -14.20
C ARG A 77 -7.75 0.80 -14.69
N ASN A 78 -6.87 1.30 -13.84
CA ASN A 78 -5.46 1.55 -14.16
C ASN A 78 -4.56 1.24 -12.96
N VAL A 79 -3.25 1.21 -13.21
CA VAL A 79 -2.25 0.92 -12.19
C VAL A 79 -2.34 1.88 -11.00
N HIS A 80 -2.60 3.18 -11.23
CA HIS A 80 -2.67 4.19 -10.18
C HIS A 80 -3.86 3.97 -9.23
N SER A 81 -5.04 3.66 -9.77
CA SER A 81 -6.19 3.26 -8.96
C SER A 81 -5.93 1.95 -8.22
N GLU A 82 -5.12 1.05 -8.80
CA GLU A 82 -4.75 -0.21 -8.16
C GLU A 82 -3.82 0.04 -6.96
N ILE A 83 -2.95 1.06 -6.99
CA ILE A 83 -2.12 1.46 -5.84
C ILE A 83 -3.02 1.81 -4.65
N VAL A 84 -4.03 2.65 -4.86
CA VAL A 84 -4.98 3.04 -3.81
C VAL A 84 -5.75 1.81 -3.30
N PHE A 85 -6.14 0.92 -4.21
CA PHE A 85 -6.79 -0.33 -3.85
C PHE A 85 -5.90 -1.25 -3.00
N CYS A 86 -4.62 -1.37 -3.35
CA CYS A 86 -3.65 -2.23 -2.67
C CYS A 86 -3.39 -1.78 -1.23
N LEU A 87 -3.51 -0.48 -0.91
CA LEU A 87 -3.40 0.03 0.46
C LEU A 87 -4.45 -0.57 1.42
N SER A 88 -5.62 -0.91 0.88
CA SER A 88 -6.75 -1.37 1.67
C SER A 88 -6.61 -2.83 2.12
N PRO A 89 -6.87 -3.13 3.41
CA PRO A 89 -6.97 -4.50 3.86
C PRO A 89 -8.24 -5.19 3.34
N ASN A 90 -9.25 -4.43 2.91
CA ASN A 90 -10.53 -4.96 2.43
C ASN A 90 -10.52 -5.18 0.91
N ASN A 91 -11.42 -6.01 0.40
CA ASN A 91 -11.54 -6.30 -1.04
C ASN A 91 -12.57 -5.44 -1.78
N ASN A 92 -13.14 -4.43 -1.11
CA ASN A 92 -14.12 -3.52 -1.70
C ASN A 92 -13.43 -2.29 -2.30
N ILE A 93 -13.47 -2.16 -3.63
CA ILE A 93 -12.80 -1.10 -4.39
C ILE A 93 -13.29 0.29 -3.98
N ALA A 94 -14.61 0.51 -3.96
CA ALA A 94 -15.19 1.79 -3.59
C ALA A 94 -14.81 2.19 -2.16
N GLU A 95 -14.80 1.23 -1.23
CA GLU A 95 -14.38 1.50 0.14
C GLU A 95 -12.89 1.83 0.26
N SER A 96 -12.04 1.19 -0.55
CA SER A 96 -10.62 1.54 -0.61
C SER A 96 -10.43 2.99 -1.03
N PHE A 97 -11.13 3.44 -2.08
CA PHE A 97 -11.06 4.83 -2.53
C PHE A 97 -11.60 5.80 -1.47
N ARG A 98 -12.70 5.48 -0.80
CA ARG A 98 -13.23 6.33 0.29
C ARG A 98 -12.29 6.46 1.49
N ARG A 99 -11.50 5.43 1.80
CA ARG A 99 -10.64 5.42 3.00
C ARG A 99 -9.24 5.95 2.76
N PHE A 100 -8.67 5.66 1.59
CA PHE A 100 -7.28 5.94 1.26
C PHE A 100 -7.11 6.96 0.14
N GLY A 101 -8.10 7.13 -0.73
CA GLY A 101 -8.06 8.12 -1.79
C GLY A 101 -8.24 9.54 -1.25
N VAL A 102 -7.91 10.53 -2.08
CA VAL A 102 -8.21 11.94 -1.83
C VAL A 102 -9.72 12.13 -1.67
N SER A 103 -10.09 13.01 -0.75
CA SER A 103 -11.46 13.47 -0.54
C SER A 103 -11.51 15.00 -0.61
N PRO A 104 -12.69 15.62 -0.76
CA PRO A 104 -12.80 17.08 -0.75
C PRO A 104 -12.24 17.75 0.52
N THR A 105 -12.11 17.01 1.62
CA THR A 105 -11.61 17.49 2.91
C THR A 105 -10.13 17.16 3.16
N THR A 106 -9.44 16.54 2.21
CA THR A 106 -8.04 16.12 2.38
C THR A 106 -7.12 17.34 2.45
N THR A 107 -6.32 17.42 3.51
CA THR A 107 -5.35 18.52 3.72
C THR A 107 -3.90 18.09 3.55
N SER A 108 -3.63 16.79 3.54
CA SER A 108 -2.31 16.21 3.31
C SER A 108 -2.41 15.12 2.26
N LEU A 109 -1.65 15.26 1.17
CA LEU A 109 -1.83 14.49 -0.06
C LEU A 109 -0.52 13.83 -0.47
N ILE A 110 -0.57 12.54 -0.78
CA ILE A 110 0.48 11.85 -1.51
C ILE A 110 -0.01 11.70 -2.95
N ALA A 111 0.78 12.19 -3.90
CA ALA A 111 0.56 12.00 -5.33
C ALA A 111 1.60 11.03 -5.88
N ILE A 112 1.14 9.96 -6.54
CA ILE A 112 2.01 8.94 -7.13
C ILE A 112 1.74 8.82 -8.63
N LYS A 113 2.81 8.84 -9.42
CA LYS A 113 2.80 8.49 -10.84
C LYS A 113 3.78 7.35 -11.09
N THR A 114 3.40 6.36 -11.86
CA THR A 114 4.29 5.30 -12.34
C THR A 114 4.70 5.56 -13.79
N THR A 115 5.96 5.29 -14.11
CA THR A 115 6.46 5.21 -15.49
C THR A 115 6.85 3.77 -15.81
N SER A 116 6.73 3.41 -17.08
CA SER A 116 7.07 2.11 -17.66
C SER A 116 7.78 2.32 -19.00
N PRO A 117 8.44 1.28 -19.56
CA PRO A 117 9.03 1.37 -20.90
C PRO A 117 8.02 1.70 -22.02
N SER A 118 6.74 1.40 -21.79
CA SER A 118 5.63 1.73 -22.70
C SER A 118 5.04 3.12 -22.48
N SER A 119 5.51 3.86 -21.47
CA SER A 119 5.03 5.21 -21.19
C SER A 119 5.50 6.20 -22.26
N PRO A 120 4.72 7.27 -22.53
CA PRO A 120 5.12 8.29 -23.49
C PRO A 120 6.48 8.91 -23.14
N PRO A 121 7.35 9.22 -24.12
CA PRO A 121 8.64 9.87 -23.86
C PRO A 121 8.52 11.25 -23.20
N SER A 122 7.37 11.91 -23.35
CA SER A 122 7.04 13.18 -22.70
C SER A 122 6.78 13.07 -21.20
N LEU A 123 6.53 11.86 -20.69
CA LEU A 123 6.28 11.60 -19.27
C LEU A 123 7.62 11.44 -18.54
N THR A 124 8.24 12.57 -18.20
CA THR A 124 9.52 12.64 -17.48
C THR A 124 9.29 13.08 -16.04
N PRO A 125 10.24 12.83 -15.11
CA PRO A 125 10.16 13.36 -13.76
C PRO A 125 9.96 14.89 -13.71
N ALA A 126 10.55 15.62 -14.67
CA ALA A 126 10.43 17.08 -14.74
C ALA A 126 9.00 17.50 -15.13
N THR A 127 8.39 16.87 -16.13
CA THR A 127 7.01 17.20 -16.55
C THR A 127 5.99 16.81 -15.49
N ILE A 128 6.22 15.70 -14.78
CA ILE A 128 5.39 15.29 -13.63
C ILE A 128 5.49 16.33 -12.51
N GLN A 129 6.70 16.78 -12.18
CA GLN A 129 6.91 17.80 -11.14
C GLN A 129 6.26 19.14 -11.52
N GLU A 130 6.38 19.58 -12.78
CA GLU A 130 5.78 20.81 -13.27
C GLU A 130 4.25 20.75 -13.20
N HIS A 131 3.65 19.64 -13.66
CA HIS A 131 2.22 19.43 -13.58
C HIS A 131 1.70 19.43 -12.14
N LEU A 132 2.37 18.71 -11.23
CA LEU A 132 1.97 18.69 -9.83
C LEU A 132 2.12 20.07 -9.16
N ALA A 133 3.17 20.83 -9.52
CA ALA A 133 3.39 22.17 -8.97
C ALA A 133 2.34 23.19 -9.42
N SER A 134 1.80 23.06 -10.64
CA SER A 134 0.73 23.95 -11.12
C SER A 134 -0.67 23.51 -10.67
N ALA A 135 -0.89 22.20 -10.51
CA ALA A 135 -2.22 21.66 -10.23
C ALA A 135 -2.56 21.54 -8.73
N VAL A 136 -1.58 21.37 -7.85
CA VAL A 136 -1.81 21.17 -6.41
C VAL A 136 -1.54 22.45 -5.64
N GLU A 137 -2.57 23.04 -5.04
CA GLU A 137 -2.44 24.20 -4.15
C GLU A 137 -2.09 23.71 -2.74
N GLY A 138 -0.81 23.54 -2.47
CA GLY A 138 -0.31 23.11 -1.16
C GLY A 138 1.20 23.24 -1.04
N LYS A 139 1.73 22.99 0.15
CA LYS A 139 3.16 23.01 0.41
C LYS A 139 3.77 21.64 0.12
N GLN A 140 4.54 21.54 -0.96
CA GLN A 140 5.33 20.33 -1.23
C GLN A 140 6.42 20.17 -0.16
N VAL A 141 6.51 18.99 0.44
CA VAL A 141 7.49 18.60 1.45
C VAL A 141 8.26 17.35 1.02
N PRO A 142 9.42 17.03 1.62
CA PRO A 142 10.11 15.78 1.34
C PRO A 142 9.25 14.56 1.62
N PHE A 143 9.29 13.55 0.77
CA PHE A 143 8.66 12.27 1.05
C PHE A 143 9.52 11.47 2.04
N SER A 144 9.27 11.67 3.33
CA SER A 144 10.00 11.04 4.44
C SER A 144 9.05 10.52 5.53
N ASP A 145 9.51 9.56 6.33
CA ASP A 145 8.67 9.00 7.41
C ASP A 145 8.44 10.04 8.52
N GLU A 146 9.36 10.99 8.68
CA GLU A 146 9.22 12.11 9.61
C GLU A 146 8.05 13.02 9.23
N GLU A 147 7.98 13.46 7.97
CA GLU A 147 6.90 14.32 7.47
C GLU A 147 5.55 13.58 7.51
N LEU A 148 5.51 12.31 7.09
CA LEU A 148 4.31 11.47 7.19
C LEU A 148 3.82 11.38 8.64
N GLY A 149 4.73 11.14 9.58
CA GLY A 149 4.42 11.03 11.00
C GLY A 149 3.84 12.29 11.64
N THR A 150 3.96 13.46 10.99
CA THR A 150 3.33 14.71 11.46
C THR A 150 1.86 14.83 11.09
N VAL A 151 1.42 14.13 10.03
CA VAL A 151 0.05 14.21 9.49
C VAL A 151 -0.78 12.95 9.71
N THR A 152 -0.17 11.84 10.11
CA THR A 152 -0.85 10.57 10.38
C THR A 152 -1.89 10.71 11.51
N ASP A 153 -3.16 10.46 11.17
CA ASP A 153 -4.25 10.33 12.13
C ASP A 153 -4.32 8.88 12.63
N TRP A 154 -3.69 8.64 13.77
CA TRP A 154 -3.67 7.33 14.42
C TRP A 154 -5.05 6.79 14.81
N ALA A 155 -6.04 7.65 15.06
CA ALA A 155 -7.40 7.19 15.34
C ALA A 155 -8.05 6.63 14.07
N ARG A 156 -7.89 7.31 12.93
CA ARG A 156 -8.31 6.80 11.62
C ARG A 156 -7.56 5.53 11.24
N VAL A 157 -6.23 5.50 11.36
CA VAL A 157 -5.39 4.32 11.05
C VAL A 157 -5.85 3.10 11.85
N ARG A 158 -6.04 3.24 13.18
CA ARG A 158 -6.52 2.14 14.03
C ARG A 158 -7.87 1.61 13.56
N LYS A 159 -8.79 2.49 13.18
CA LYS A 159 -10.13 2.10 12.67
C LYS A 159 -10.04 1.41 11.30
N VAL A 160 -9.19 1.90 10.41
CA VAL A 160 -9.04 1.36 9.06
C VAL A 160 -8.39 -0.03 9.07
N TYR A 161 -7.33 -0.20 9.86
CA TYR A 161 -6.60 -1.47 9.97
C TYR A 161 -7.10 -2.39 11.10
N LYS A 162 -8.22 -2.02 11.75
CA LYS A 162 -8.81 -2.76 12.87
C LYS A 162 -7.74 -3.16 13.90
N LEU A 163 -6.94 -2.19 14.34
CA LEU A 163 -5.90 -2.42 15.35
C LEU A 163 -6.55 -2.60 16.72
N PRO A 164 -6.12 -3.59 17.52
CA PRO A 164 -6.60 -3.72 18.89
C PRO A 164 -6.18 -2.46 19.68
N LEU A 165 -7.09 -1.92 20.49
CA LEU A 165 -6.74 -0.84 21.42
C LEU A 165 -5.73 -1.38 22.43
N VAL A 166 -4.56 -0.76 22.51
CA VAL A 166 -3.53 -1.09 23.50
C VAL A 166 -4.11 -0.79 24.89
N GLY A 167 -4.47 -1.85 25.65
CA GLY A 167 -5.05 -1.73 26.99
C GLY A 167 -6.30 -2.57 27.28
N GLN A 168 -6.87 -3.29 26.31
CA GLN A 168 -7.95 -4.27 26.55
C GLN A 168 -7.51 -5.71 26.27
N GLN A 169 -6.49 -6.19 26.98
CA GLN A 169 -6.43 -7.61 27.32
C GLN A 169 -7.42 -7.85 28.46
N GLY A 170 -8.68 -8.14 28.13
CA GLY A 170 -9.66 -8.52 29.15
C GLY A 170 -11.11 -8.08 28.93
N LYS A 171 -11.68 -8.28 27.74
CA LYS A 171 -13.12 -8.56 27.63
C LYS A 171 -13.45 -9.12 26.24
N LYS A 172 -13.54 -10.45 26.16
CA LYS A 172 -14.28 -11.12 25.08
C LYS A 172 -15.71 -10.58 25.10
N ARG A 173 -16.10 -9.84 24.06
CA ARG A 173 -17.51 -9.76 23.64
C ARG A 173 -17.62 -10.66 22.41
N GLY A 174 -18.36 -11.75 22.57
CA GLY A 174 -18.55 -12.75 21.51
C GLY A 174 -19.21 -12.13 20.29
N LEU A 175 -18.68 -12.48 19.11
CA LEU A 175 -19.42 -12.41 17.86
C LEU A 175 -19.83 -13.85 17.49
N SER A 176 -21.10 -13.98 17.10
CA SER A 176 -21.82 -15.23 16.82
C SER A 176 -21.16 -16.05 15.72
N GLY A 177 -21.18 -17.38 15.89
CA GLY A 177 -20.45 -18.36 15.10
C GLY A 177 -21.06 -18.73 13.74
N GLU A 178 -21.89 -17.87 13.15
CA GLU A 178 -22.55 -18.16 11.86
C GLU A 178 -21.79 -17.55 10.68
N GLU A 179 -21.25 -16.34 10.80
CA GLU A 179 -20.51 -15.67 9.71
C GLU A 179 -19.19 -16.38 9.36
N LYS A 180 -18.57 -17.08 10.31
CA LYS A 180 -17.31 -17.82 10.07
C LYS A 180 -17.48 -19.07 9.24
N LYS A 181 -18.65 -19.71 9.26
CA LYS A 181 -18.86 -20.99 8.55
C LYS A 181 -19.15 -20.78 7.07
N GLU A 182 -19.80 -19.69 6.68
CA GLU A 182 -20.09 -19.39 5.28
C GLU A 182 -18.83 -18.97 4.50
N GLU A 183 -17.86 -18.33 5.16
CA GLU A 183 -16.59 -17.94 4.53
C GLU A 183 -15.67 -19.17 4.32
N GLU A 184 -15.60 -20.08 5.29
CA GLU A 184 -14.83 -21.34 5.19
C GLU A 184 -15.40 -22.33 4.16
N GLU A 185 -16.72 -22.38 3.97
CA GLU A 185 -17.34 -23.31 3.00
C GLU A 185 -17.19 -22.82 1.54
N LYS A 186 -17.08 -21.50 1.34
CA LYS A 186 -16.85 -20.90 0.01
C LYS A 186 -15.41 -21.10 -0.47
N GLU A 187 -14.43 -21.05 0.44
CA GLU A 187 -13.00 -21.32 0.16
C GLU A 187 -12.74 -22.74 -0.36
N ARG A 188 -13.61 -23.71 -0.04
CA ARG A 188 -13.42 -25.12 -0.41
C ARG A 188 -13.86 -25.45 -1.84
N ARG A 189 -14.56 -24.54 -2.53
CA ARG A 189 -15.15 -24.80 -3.87
C ARG A 189 -14.33 -24.28 -5.06
N GLU A 190 -13.31 -23.44 -4.85
CA GLU A 190 -12.63 -22.72 -5.95
C GLU A 190 -11.15 -23.11 -6.18
N GLY A 191 -10.76 -24.36 -5.90
CA GLY A 191 -9.38 -24.82 -6.12
C GLY A 191 -9.16 -25.59 -7.43
N VAL A 192 -8.72 -24.94 -8.52
CA VAL A 192 -8.12 -25.62 -9.69
C VAL A 192 -6.94 -24.83 -10.31
N ASN A 193 -5.77 -25.47 -10.27
CA ASN A 193 -4.55 -25.47 -11.11
C ASN A 193 -3.66 -24.24 -11.45
N GLY A 194 -2.34 -24.48 -11.31
CA GLY A 194 -1.23 -23.92 -12.11
C GLY A 194 -0.31 -22.94 -11.36
N SER A 195 0.82 -23.35 -10.73
CA SER A 195 2.16 -23.66 -11.30
C SER A 195 2.85 -22.44 -11.94
N HIS A 196 4.10 -22.05 -11.68
CA HIS A 196 5.23 -22.48 -10.85
C HIS A 196 6.25 -21.30 -10.86
N ASN A 197 7.12 -21.21 -9.85
CA ASN A 197 8.27 -20.28 -9.69
C ASN A 197 7.98 -18.92 -9.01
N ILE A 198 7.86 -18.93 -7.67
CA ILE A 198 7.51 -17.71 -6.88
C ILE A 198 8.35 -17.50 -5.60
N TYR A 199 9.32 -18.36 -5.32
CA TYR A 199 10.17 -18.20 -4.15
C TYR A 199 11.38 -17.31 -4.48
N LYS A 200 11.13 -15.99 -4.59
CA LYS A 200 12.11 -14.89 -4.48
C LYS A 200 11.48 -13.49 -4.57
N LEU A 201 10.23 -13.37 -5.01
CA LEU A 201 9.56 -12.07 -5.26
C LEU A 201 8.86 -11.43 -4.05
N CYS A 202 8.74 -12.15 -2.93
CA CYS A 202 8.08 -11.63 -1.74
C CYS A 202 9.01 -11.22 -0.61
N ASP A 203 10.33 -11.47 -0.69
CA ASP A 203 11.23 -11.10 0.40
C ASP A 203 11.53 -9.60 0.46
N TRP A 204 11.19 -8.83 -0.58
CA TRP A 204 11.53 -7.40 -0.64
C TRP A 204 10.86 -6.54 0.47
N PRO A 205 9.52 -6.57 0.68
CA PRO A 205 8.90 -5.77 1.75
C PRO A 205 9.26 -6.33 3.15
N LEU A 206 9.42 -7.65 3.26
CA LEU A 206 9.66 -8.31 4.55
C LEU A 206 11.10 -8.12 5.02
N ASN A 207 12.09 -8.14 4.12
CA ASN A 207 13.50 -7.94 4.44
C ASN A 207 13.80 -6.47 4.84
N GLN A 208 13.17 -5.50 4.16
CA GLN A 208 13.22 -4.09 4.56
C GLN A 208 12.58 -3.87 5.95
N TYR A 209 11.43 -4.50 6.21
CA TYR A 209 10.77 -4.48 7.52
C TYR A 209 11.61 -5.17 8.61
N GLN A 210 12.21 -6.32 8.32
CA GLN A 210 13.07 -7.04 9.27
C GLN A 210 14.33 -6.25 9.62
N ASN A 211 14.97 -5.60 8.65
CA ASN A 211 16.12 -4.72 8.91
C ASN A 211 15.75 -3.50 9.79
N GLN A 212 14.55 -2.94 9.65
CA GLN A 212 14.08 -1.82 10.48
C GLN A 212 13.76 -2.21 11.93
N ARG A 213 13.32 -3.45 12.17
CA ARG A 213 12.98 -3.98 13.51
C ARG A 213 14.14 -4.00 14.51
N HIS A 214 15.39 -3.95 14.04
CA HIS A 214 16.59 -4.09 14.86
C HIS A 214 17.07 -2.79 15.51
N HIS A 215 16.42 -1.64 15.30
CA HIS A 215 16.81 -0.36 15.91
C HIS A 215 15.69 0.27 16.76
N THR A 216 15.88 0.20 18.09
CA THR A 216 15.24 0.98 19.19
C THR A 216 13.72 0.84 19.39
N ARG A 217 13.28 0.78 20.65
CA ARG A 217 11.91 0.37 21.04
C ARG A 217 11.15 1.51 21.74
N SER A 218 10.51 2.37 20.95
CA SER A 218 9.45 3.29 21.42
C SER A 218 8.05 2.70 21.21
N LYS A 219 7.04 3.18 21.94
CA LYS A 219 5.64 2.73 21.79
C LYS A 219 5.07 3.04 20.39
N LYS A 220 5.48 4.16 19.79
CA LYS A 220 5.06 4.59 18.44
C LYS A 220 5.51 3.57 17.38
N ASP A 221 6.78 3.15 17.47
CA ASP A 221 7.39 2.15 16.59
C ASP A 221 6.63 0.81 16.66
N ASN A 222 6.04 0.47 17.81
CA ASN A 222 5.27 -0.77 17.95
C ASN A 222 3.91 -0.72 17.21
N GLU A 223 3.23 0.43 17.17
CA GLU A 223 1.97 0.58 16.39
C GLU A 223 2.23 0.64 14.89
N GLU A 224 3.28 1.36 14.45
CA GLU A 224 3.72 1.38 13.04
C GLU A 224 4.04 -0.03 12.54
N ASN A 225 4.81 -0.79 13.32
CA ASN A 225 5.16 -2.18 12.99
C ASN A 225 3.95 -3.11 12.93
N GLU A 226 2.95 -2.94 13.81
CA GLU A 226 1.69 -3.69 13.77
C GLU A 226 0.88 -3.37 12.50
N VAL A 227 0.80 -2.09 12.11
CA VAL A 227 0.15 -1.67 10.86
C VAL A 227 0.85 -2.29 9.66
N LEU A 228 2.17 -2.15 9.58
CA LEU A 228 2.97 -2.70 8.48
C LEU A 228 2.85 -4.23 8.44
N TRP A 229 2.92 -4.91 9.57
CA TRP A 229 2.75 -6.36 9.64
C TRP A 229 1.37 -6.81 9.16
N LYS A 230 0.30 -6.15 9.61
CA LYS A 230 -1.07 -6.46 9.15
C LYS A 230 -1.25 -6.14 7.68
N PHE A 231 -0.77 -4.98 7.24
CA PHE A 231 -0.81 -4.57 5.85
C PHE A 231 -0.14 -5.63 4.98
N ILE A 232 1.14 -5.92 5.25
CA ILE A 232 1.94 -6.91 4.54
C ILE A 232 1.25 -8.28 4.59
N SER A 233 0.85 -8.77 5.77
CA SER A 233 0.16 -10.06 5.92
C SER A 233 -1.11 -10.16 5.07
N VAL A 234 -1.89 -9.08 4.98
CA VAL A 234 -3.07 -9.02 4.11
C VAL A 234 -2.69 -8.99 2.64
N GLN A 235 -1.63 -8.26 2.27
CA GLN A 235 -1.10 -8.29 0.89
C GLN A 235 -0.72 -9.72 0.48
N TYR A 236 0.02 -10.45 1.32
CA TYR A 236 0.41 -11.85 1.06
C TYR A 236 -0.79 -12.79 0.88
N LYS A 237 -1.82 -12.66 1.73
CA LYS A 237 -3.03 -13.50 1.62
C LYS A 237 -3.78 -13.21 0.31
N LYS A 238 -3.84 -11.95 -0.11
CA LYS A 238 -4.57 -11.53 -1.32
C LYS A 238 -3.87 -11.90 -2.62
N THR A 239 -2.53 -12.04 -2.62
CA THR A 239 -1.76 -12.47 -3.79
C THR A 239 -1.76 -14.00 -3.96
N GLY A 240 -2.52 -14.75 -3.16
CA GLY A 240 -2.59 -16.21 -3.25
C GLY A 240 -1.30 -16.92 -2.83
N PHE A 241 -0.36 -16.22 -2.19
CA PHE A 241 0.83 -16.82 -1.61
C PHE A 241 0.44 -17.68 -0.41
N ARG A 242 0.24 -18.98 -0.66
CA ARG A 242 0.04 -19.96 0.41
C ARG A 242 1.30 -20.00 1.28
N HIS A 243 1.11 -20.00 2.59
CA HIS A 243 2.15 -20.42 3.54
C HIS A 243 2.74 -21.75 3.03
N ALA A 244 3.97 -21.73 2.53
CA ALA A 244 4.80 -22.92 2.65
C ALA A 244 4.97 -23.11 4.16
N GLN A 245 4.21 -24.03 4.73
CA GLN A 245 4.48 -24.53 6.06
C GLN A 245 5.93 -24.97 6.06
N SER A 246 6.77 -24.33 6.86
CA SER A 246 8.07 -24.87 7.23
C SER A 246 7.80 -26.16 8.01
N HIS A 247 7.81 -27.29 7.30
CA HIS A 247 7.86 -28.61 7.89
C HIS A 247 9.15 -28.72 8.73
N PRO A 248 9.08 -29.15 10.00
CA PRO A 248 10.26 -29.42 10.80
C PRO A 248 10.81 -30.79 10.40
N LEU A 249 11.73 -30.82 9.44
CA LEU A 249 12.55 -31.99 9.12
C LEU A 249 14.00 -31.56 9.01
N LEU A 250 14.62 -31.30 10.16
CA LEU A 250 16.07 -31.40 10.36
C LEU A 250 16.31 -31.78 11.83
N LEU A 251 15.98 -33.02 12.15
CA LEU A 251 16.50 -33.75 13.30
C LEU A 251 17.00 -35.09 12.76
N GLN A 252 18.22 -35.44 13.16
CA GLN A 252 19.03 -36.61 12.78
C GLN A 252 19.78 -36.36 11.45
N THR A 253 21.10 -36.15 11.47
CA THR A 253 22.09 -37.09 11.99
C THR A 253 23.22 -36.42 12.80
N LYS A 254 23.48 -36.96 13.99
CA LYS A 254 24.70 -36.78 14.78
C LYS A 254 25.84 -37.69 14.23
N PRO A 255 27.10 -37.52 14.69
CA PRO A 255 28.31 -37.79 13.93
C PRO A 255 28.81 -39.23 14.05
N VAL A 256 29.69 -39.61 13.12
CA VAL A 256 30.77 -40.61 13.28
C VAL A 256 32.03 -40.02 12.64
#